data_AF-A0A925HEY2-F1
#
_entry.id   AF-A0A925HEY2-F1
#
_cell.length_a   1.000
_cell.length_b   1.000
_cell.length_c   1.000
_cell.angle_alpha   90.00
_cell.angle_beta   90.00
_cell.angle_gamma   90.00
#
_symmetry.space_group_name_H-M   'P 1'
#
loop_
_entity.id
_entity.type
_entity.pdbx_description
1 polymer ?
#
loop_
_entity_poly.entity_id
_entity_poly.type
_entity_poly.pdbx_seq_one_letter_code
_entity_poly.pdbx_strand_id
1 'polypeptide(L)'
;MKLVRVFALSVIAIAAASHPLRAEAPVGAPSEVQALAGQHPAEYYKRAGELFKAGKKDDAVFVFYLGQLRYRTFLLAKPGADPTGDPAIFASLSQVTGKPINQYAFGDIPGLAKTIDAVLAYDTAHPDTFTSPTEFAKIHADVRNGLTAMKTKMLAETDRIKADRTKNGLENR
;
A
#
# COMPACT_ATOMS: atom_id res chain seq x y z
N MET A 1 4.07 -50.85 -60.74
CA MET A 1 4.32 -49.40 -60.57
C MET A 1 4.18 -49.06 -59.10
N LYS A 2 5.17 -48.36 -58.52
CA LYS A 2 5.36 -48.12 -57.08
C LYS A 2 4.35 -47.12 -56.51
N LEU A 3 3.99 -47.32 -55.23
CA LEU A 3 3.33 -46.39 -54.31
C LEU A 3 4.02 -45.01 -54.27
N VAL A 4 3.28 -43.94 -53.92
CA VAL A 4 3.55 -43.06 -52.75
C VAL A 4 2.31 -42.20 -52.43
N ARG A 5 2.09 -42.05 -51.11
CA ARG A 5 1.01 -41.33 -50.40
C ARG A 5 1.25 -39.82 -50.39
N VAL A 6 0.18 -39.02 -50.27
CA VAL A 6 0.25 -37.70 -49.62
C VAL A 6 -0.92 -37.57 -48.65
N PHE A 7 -0.60 -37.57 -47.35
CA PHE A 7 -1.50 -37.18 -46.26
C PHE A 7 -1.42 -35.66 -46.10
N ALA A 8 -2.54 -34.97 -46.17
CA ALA A 8 -2.62 -33.55 -45.82
C ALA A 8 -2.76 -33.40 -44.30
N LEU A 9 -1.73 -32.86 -43.64
CA LEU A 9 -1.82 -32.42 -42.25
C LEU A 9 -2.51 -31.05 -42.21
N SER A 10 -3.65 -30.98 -41.52
CA SER A 10 -4.28 -29.72 -41.11
C SER A 10 -3.64 -29.25 -39.80
N VAL A 11 -2.98 -28.10 -39.84
CA VAL A 11 -2.46 -27.44 -38.63
C VAL A 11 -3.57 -26.59 -38.03
N ILE A 12 -4.06 -26.97 -36.84
CA ILE A 12 -4.94 -26.14 -36.03
C ILE A 12 -4.06 -25.13 -35.30
N ALA A 13 -4.17 -23.85 -35.67
CA ALA A 13 -3.55 -22.76 -34.94
C ALA A 13 -4.33 -22.49 -33.64
N ILE A 14 -3.74 -22.83 -32.50
CA ILE A 14 -4.28 -22.43 -31.19
C ILE A 14 -3.94 -20.95 -31.00
N ALA A 15 -4.95 -20.08 -31.11
CA ALA A 15 -4.83 -18.68 -30.72
C ALA A 15 -4.66 -18.61 -29.19
N ALA A 16 -3.45 -18.30 -28.72
CA ALA A 16 -3.20 -18.00 -27.33
C ALA A 16 -3.87 -16.67 -26.98
N ALA A 17 -5.00 -16.73 -26.27
CA ALA A 17 -5.62 -15.54 -25.67
C ALA A 17 -4.65 -14.94 -24.65
N SER A 18 -4.05 -13.80 -25.00
CA SER A 18 -3.18 -13.02 -24.12
C SER A 18 -4.04 -12.38 -23.03
N HIS A 19 -4.26 -13.09 -21.93
CA HIS A 19 -4.74 -12.46 -20.71
C HIS A 19 -3.63 -11.55 -20.20
N PRO A 20 -3.88 -10.27 -19.91
CA PRO A 20 -2.89 -9.46 -19.23
C PRO A 20 -2.58 -10.14 -17.89
N LEU A 21 -1.30 -10.45 -17.67
CA LEU A 21 -0.79 -10.90 -16.38
C LEU A 21 -1.22 -9.88 -15.33
N ARG A 22 -2.26 -10.21 -14.56
CA ARG A 22 -2.56 -9.52 -13.31
C ARG A 22 -1.33 -9.76 -12.44
N ALA A 23 -0.53 -8.73 -12.21
CA ALA A 23 0.59 -8.82 -11.28
C ALA A 23 0.06 -9.43 -9.98
N GLU A 24 0.58 -10.60 -9.63
CA GLU A 24 0.19 -11.27 -8.41
C GLU A 24 0.59 -10.36 -7.25
N ALA A 25 -0.35 -10.05 -6.35
CA ALA A 25 -0.08 -9.13 -5.26
C ALA A 25 1.10 -9.69 -4.42
N PRO A 26 2.10 -8.86 -4.04
CA PRO A 26 3.19 -9.35 -3.21
C PRO A 26 2.64 -9.99 -1.95
N VAL A 27 3.32 -11.06 -1.50
CA VAL A 27 3.01 -11.79 -0.27
C VAL A 27 2.78 -10.79 0.87
N GLY A 28 1.55 -10.72 1.38
CA GLY A 28 1.17 -9.85 2.50
C GLY A 28 0.28 -8.64 2.15
N ALA A 29 -0.04 -8.38 0.90
CA ALA A 29 -1.05 -7.36 0.54
C ALA A 29 -2.49 -7.93 0.64
N PRO A 30 -3.42 -7.27 1.36
CA PRO A 30 -4.80 -7.71 1.47
C PRO A 30 -5.54 -7.53 0.14
N SER A 31 -6.44 -8.45 -0.21
CA SER A 31 -7.21 -8.42 -1.47
C SER A 31 -7.99 -7.11 -1.68
N GLU A 32 -8.40 -6.49 -0.58
CA GLU A 32 -9.20 -5.28 -0.48
C GLU A 32 -8.51 -4.06 -1.12
N VAL A 33 -7.17 -4.06 -1.18
CA VAL A 33 -6.42 -2.94 -1.76
C VAL A 33 -6.62 -2.81 -3.26
N GLN A 34 -6.96 -3.91 -3.95
CA GLN A 34 -7.10 -3.93 -5.39
C GLN A 34 -8.30 -3.08 -5.85
N ALA A 35 -9.36 -3.03 -5.04
CA ALA A 35 -10.52 -2.20 -5.30
C ALA A 35 -10.22 -0.69 -5.21
N LEU A 36 -9.12 -0.31 -4.54
CA LEU A 36 -8.74 1.10 -4.33
C LEU A 36 -7.82 1.63 -5.44
N ALA A 37 -7.38 0.80 -6.38
CA ALA A 37 -6.46 1.20 -7.43
C ALA A 37 -7.02 2.41 -8.22
N GLY A 38 -6.23 3.48 -8.32
CA GLY A 38 -6.61 4.72 -9.00
C GLY A 38 -7.63 5.60 -8.28
N GLN A 39 -8.12 5.20 -7.10
CA GLN A 39 -8.98 6.06 -6.29
C GLN A 39 -8.18 7.18 -5.60
N HIS A 40 -8.91 8.23 -5.20
CA HIS A 40 -8.36 9.29 -4.38
C HIS A 40 -7.75 8.72 -3.07
N PRO A 41 -6.56 9.17 -2.61
CA PRO A 41 -5.90 8.62 -1.42
C PRO A 41 -6.73 8.65 -0.12
N ALA A 42 -7.71 9.56 -0.03
CA ALA A 42 -8.67 9.59 1.08
C ALA A 42 -9.50 8.29 1.21
N GLU A 43 -9.79 7.60 0.10
CA GLU A 43 -10.55 6.35 0.13
C GLU A 43 -9.78 5.21 0.79
N TYR A 44 -8.44 5.23 0.73
CA TYR A 44 -7.60 4.29 1.47
C TYR A 44 -7.76 4.46 2.98
N TYR A 45 -7.79 5.72 3.46
CA TYR A 45 -8.03 6.00 4.88
C TYR A 45 -9.40 5.53 5.31
N LYS A 46 -10.44 5.83 4.52
CA LYS A 46 -11.81 5.36 4.79
C LYS A 46 -11.85 3.82 4.88
N ARG A 47 -11.29 3.13 3.88
CA ARG A 47 -11.25 1.66 3.82
C ARG A 47 -10.48 1.06 4.99
N ALA A 48 -9.35 1.66 5.37
CA ALA A 48 -8.58 1.24 6.54
C ALA A 48 -9.42 1.35 7.83
N GLY A 49 -10.17 2.45 7.99
CA GLY A 49 -11.09 2.61 9.12
C GLY A 49 -12.19 1.56 9.17
N GLU A 50 -12.77 1.20 8.02
CA GLU A 50 -13.77 0.12 7.92
C GLU A 50 -13.19 -1.25 8.31
N LEU A 51 -12.02 -1.59 7.77
CA LEU A 51 -11.31 -2.84 8.08
C LEU A 51 -10.98 -2.93 9.57
N PHE A 52 -10.52 -1.82 10.15
CA PHE A 52 -10.17 -1.77 11.57
C PHE A 52 -11.39 -2.01 12.46
N LYS A 53 -12.54 -1.39 12.13
CA LYS A 53 -13.81 -1.60 12.83
C LYS A 53 -14.34 -3.03 12.67
N ALA A 54 -14.09 -3.66 11.53
CA ALA A 54 -14.46 -5.05 11.25
C ALA A 54 -13.52 -6.09 11.90
N GLY A 55 -12.52 -5.66 12.69
CA GLY A 55 -11.56 -6.55 13.34
C GLY A 55 -10.41 -7.03 12.44
N LYS A 56 -10.41 -6.67 11.16
CA LYS A 56 -9.33 -6.95 10.19
C LYS A 56 -8.19 -5.94 10.36
N LYS A 57 -7.60 -5.90 11.55
CA LYS A 57 -6.73 -4.81 11.96
C LYS A 57 -5.39 -4.80 11.23
N ASP A 58 -4.77 -5.95 10.95
CA ASP A 58 -3.51 -5.97 10.20
C ASP A 58 -3.70 -5.53 8.73
N ASP A 59 -4.80 -5.96 8.09
CA ASP A 59 -5.18 -5.46 6.76
C ASP A 59 -5.41 -3.94 6.77
N ALA A 60 -6.04 -3.42 7.83
CA ALA A 60 -6.24 -1.99 8.01
C ALA A 60 -4.91 -1.23 8.12
N VAL A 61 -3.91 -1.78 8.82
CA VAL A 61 -2.57 -1.18 8.91
C VAL A 61 -1.94 -1.10 7.52
N PHE A 62 -1.99 -2.17 6.74
CA PHE A 62 -1.47 -2.17 5.37
C PHE A 62 -2.15 -1.08 4.52
N VAL A 63 -3.48 -1.08 4.46
CA VAL A 63 -4.26 -0.15 3.62
C VAL A 63 -4.02 1.29 4.07
N PHE A 64 -3.91 1.54 5.38
CA PHE A 64 -3.60 2.84 5.94
C PHE A 64 -2.23 3.35 5.50
N TYR A 65 -1.17 2.54 5.62
CA TYR A 65 0.18 3.00 5.27
C TYR A 65 0.36 3.18 3.76
N LEU A 66 -0.28 2.36 2.93
CA LEU A 66 -0.32 2.61 1.49
C LEU A 66 -1.08 3.90 1.15
N GLY A 67 -2.23 4.13 1.79
CA GLY A 67 -2.99 5.36 1.66
C GLY A 67 -2.18 6.58 2.09
N GLN A 68 -1.45 6.49 3.19
CA GLN A 68 -0.60 7.57 3.69
C GLN A 68 0.54 7.91 2.73
N LEU A 69 1.19 6.90 2.14
CA LEU A 69 2.20 7.09 1.10
C LEU A 69 1.59 7.86 -0.07
N ARG A 70 0.50 7.36 -0.65
CA ARG A 70 -0.17 7.97 -1.82
C ARG A 70 -0.68 9.38 -1.53
N TYR A 71 -1.27 9.61 -0.36
CA TYR A 71 -1.80 10.92 0.00
C TYR A 71 -0.68 11.95 0.19
N ARG A 72 0.43 11.57 0.84
CA ARG A 72 1.58 12.48 0.95
C ARG A 72 2.19 12.81 -0.40
N THR A 73 2.32 11.83 -1.29
CA THR A 73 2.78 12.07 -2.67
C THR A 73 1.85 13.03 -3.41
N PHE A 74 0.53 12.82 -3.33
CA PHE A 74 -0.47 13.70 -3.92
C PHE A 74 -0.39 15.15 -3.42
N LEU A 75 -0.30 15.35 -2.10
CA LEU A 75 -0.22 16.68 -1.51
C LEU A 75 1.04 17.43 -1.94
N LEU A 76 2.18 16.73 -1.99
CA LEU A 76 3.46 17.32 -2.38
C LEU A 76 3.55 17.57 -3.89
N ALA A 77 2.83 16.80 -4.71
CA ALA A 77 2.72 17.01 -6.15
C ALA A 77 1.90 18.26 -6.52
N LYS A 78 1.12 18.81 -5.58
CA LYS A 78 0.26 20.00 -5.77
C LYS A 78 0.65 21.14 -4.82
N PRO A 79 1.83 21.75 -4.98
CA PRO A 79 2.24 22.87 -4.13
C PRO A 79 1.26 24.05 -4.30
N GLY A 80 0.87 24.67 -3.19
CA GLY A 80 -0.07 25.79 -3.19
C GLY A 80 -1.56 25.43 -3.26
N ALA A 81 -1.92 24.16 -3.06
CA ALA A 81 -3.31 23.75 -2.90
C ALA A 81 -4.00 24.48 -1.74
N ASP A 82 -5.32 24.67 -1.86
CA ASP A 82 -6.17 25.26 -0.82
C ASP A 82 -5.96 24.52 0.51
N PRO A 83 -5.49 25.19 1.58
CA PRO A 83 -5.23 24.55 2.86
C PRO A 83 -6.48 23.97 3.51
N THR A 84 -7.68 24.41 3.11
CA THR A 84 -8.97 23.92 3.61
C THR A 84 -9.48 22.68 2.85
N GLY A 85 -8.85 22.34 1.73
CA GLY A 85 -9.17 21.16 0.93
C GLY A 85 -8.43 19.90 1.42
N ASP A 86 -7.72 19.25 0.51
CA ASP A 86 -7.02 18.00 0.77
C ASP A 86 -6.04 18.00 1.96
N PRO A 87 -5.27 19.08 2.23
CA PRO A 87 -4.46 19.14 3.44
C PRO A 87 -5.28 18.99 4.74
N ALA A 88 -6.43 19.67 4.84
CA ALA A 88 -7.32 19.57 6.00
C ALA A 88 -7.99 18.20 6.10
N ILE A 89 -8.38 17.60 4.96
CA ILE A 89 -8.93 16.24 4.90
C ILE A 89 -7.89 15.22 5.37
N PHE A 90 -6.66 15.28 4.85
CA PHE A 90 -5.56 14.43 5.26
C PHE A 90 -5.26 14.55 6.77
N ALA A 91 -5.22 15.78 7.29
CA ALA A 91 -5.00 16.02 8.72
C ALA A 91 -6.11 15.39 9.56
N SER A 92 -7.37 15.60 9.18
CA SER A 92 -8.54 15.04 9.87
C SER A 92 -8.54 13.51 9.85
N LEU A 93 -8.35 12.90 8.67
CA LEU A 93 -8.29 11.44 8.51
C LEU A 93 -7.11 10.82 9.26
N SER A 94 -5.96 11.50 9.29
CA SER A 94 -4.80 11.05 10.07
C SER A 94 -5.07 11.05 11.57
N GLN A 95 -5.87 11.99 12.08
CA GLN A 95 -6.28 12.00 13.48
C GLN A 95 -7.37 10.98 13.80
N VAL A 96 -8.46 10.94 13.03
CA VAL A 96 -9.63 10.12 13.37
C VAL A 96 -9.45 8.64 13.02
N THR A 97 -8.77 8.37 11.90
CA THR A 97 -8.54 6.99 11.42
C THR A 97 -7.11 6.55 11.67
N GLY A 98 -6.13 7.41 11.39
CA GLY A 98 -4.72 7.04 11.50
C GLY A 98 -4.26 6.82 12.94
N LYS A 99 -4.69 7.64 13.89
CA LYS A 99 -4.29 7.52 15.30
C LYS A 99 -4.63 6.14 15.91
N PRO A 100 -5.88 5.62 15.88
CA PRO A 100 -6.18 4.31 16.45
C PRO A 100 -5.47 3.16 15.72
N ILE A 101 -5.31 3.24 14.39
CA ILE A 101 -4.56 2.25 13.61
C ILE A 101 -3.09 2.23 14.02
N ASN A 102 -2.45 3.40 14.16
CA ASN A 102 -1.07 3.52 14.64
C ASN A 102 -0.92 3.02 16.07
N GLN A 103 -1.85 3.32 16.97
CA GLN A 103 -1.80 2.81 18.35
C GLN A 103 -1.76 1.28 18.37
N TYR A 104 -2.57 0.62 17.54
CA TYR A 104 -2.54 -0.82 17.36
C TYR A 104 -1.23 -1.29 16.71
N ALA A 105 -0.83 -0.70 15.60
CA ALA A 105 0.33 -1.13 14.81
C ALA A 105 1.64 -1.04 15.61
N PHE A 106 1.85 0.05 16.35
CA PHE A 106 3.04 0.22 17.20
C PHE A 106 3.05 -0.72 18.41
N GLY A 107 1.99 -1.50 18.65
CA GLY A 107 1.99 -2.58 19.63
C GLY A 107 2.91 -3.73 19.23
N ASP A 108 3.13 -3.93 17.93
CA ASP A 108 3.98 -4.96 17.35
C ASP A 108 4.93 -4.32 16.32
N ILE A 109 6.07 -3.83 16.81
CA ILE A 109 7.07 -3.15 15.97
C ILE A 109 7.64 -4.07 14.87
N PRO A 110 7.99 -5.34 15.12
CA PRO A 110 8.40 -6.25 14.05
C PRO A 110 7.31 -6.46 12.98
N GLY A 111 6.05 -6.61 13.37
CA GLY A 111 4.92 -6.75 12.44
C GLY A 111 4.67 -5.49 11.63
N LEU A 112 4.75 -4.31 12.25
CA LEU A 112 4.67 -3.03 11.55
C LEU A 112 5.82 -2.87 10.54
N ALA A 113 7.05 -3.29 10.90
CA ALA A 113 8.19 -3.24 9.98
C ALA A 113 7.95 -4.09 8.73
N LYS A 114 7.45 -5.32 8.91
CA LYS A 114 7.07 -6.21 7.81
C LYS A 114 5.95 -5.60 6.95
N THR A 115 4.97 -4.97 7.57
CA THR A 115 3.86 -4.33 6.85
C THR A 115 4.36 -3.16 5.99
N ILE A 116 5.27 -2.34 6.50
CA ILE A 116 5.88 -1.25 5.73
C ILE A 116 6.66 -1.80 4.53
N ASP A 117 7.42 -2.88 4.71
CA ASP A 117 8.12 -3.53 3.60
C ASP A 117 7.14 -4.06 2.53
N ALA A 118 6.04 -4.67 2.96
CA ALA A 118 4.97 -5.12 2.06
C ALA A 118 4.30 -3.95 1.32
N VAL A 119 4.06 -2.81 1.98
CA VAL A 119 3.50 -1.60 1.36
C VAL A 119 4.45 -1.05 0.30
N LEU A 120 5.74 -0.93 0.62
CA LEU A 120 6.75 -0.43 -0.32
C LEU A 120 6.91 -1.36 -1.53
N ALA A 121 6.86 -2.67 -1.33
CA ALA A 121 6.88 -3.66 -2.40
C ALA A 121 5.61 -3.60 -3.27
N TYR A 122 4.43 -3.49 -2.64
CA TYR A 122 3.16 -3.35 -3.35
C TYR A 122 3.13 -2.11 -4.22
N ASP A 123 3.54 -0.97 -3.67
CA ASP A 123 3.57 0.30 -4.37
C ASP A 123 4.51 0.28 -5.59
N THR A 124 5.65 -0.44 -5.51
CA THR A 124 6.51 -0.67 -6.67
C THR A 124 5.83 -1.51 -7.75
N ALA A 125 5.16 -2.59 -7.35
CA ALA A 125 4.51 -3.53 -8.28
C ALA A 125 3.19 -2.98 -8.86
N HIS A 126 2.56 -2.03 -8.18
CA HIS A 126 1.26 -1.45 -8.54
C HIS A 126 1.33 0.08 -8.47
N PRO A 127 2.03 0.71 -9.44
CA PRO A 127 2.20 2.15 -9.48
C PRO A 127 0.87 2.88 -9.34
N ASP A 128 0.85 3.97 -8.55
CA ASP A 128 -0.36 4.76 -8.38
C ASP A 128 -0.77 5.43 -9.71
N THR A 129 -2.03 5.25 -10.08
CA THR A 129 -2.60 5.84 -11.30
C THR A 129 -3.34 7.14 -11.01
N PHE A 130 -3.60 7.46 -9.74
CA PHE A 130 -4.20 8.73 -9.33
C PHE A 130 -3.16 9.86 -9.31
N THR A 131 -2.01 9.63 -8.65
CA THR A 131 -0.84 10.52 -8.70
C THR A 131 0.33 9.78 -9.33
N SER A 132 0.66 10.11 -10.58
CA SER A 132 1.66 9.39 -11.35
C SER A 132 3.05 9.40 -10.67
N PRO A 133 3.61 8.25 -10.27
CA PRO A 133 4.94 8.19 -9.68
C PRO A 133 6.05 8.44 -10.71
N THR A 134 5.76 8.35 -12.01
CA THR A 134 6.74 8.68 -13.06
C THR A 134 6.80 10.19 -13.31
N GLU A 135 5.64 10.87 -13.28
CA GLU A 135 5.56 12.33 -13.39
C GLU A 135 6.17 13.00 -12.15
N PHE A 136 5.88 12.47 -10.95
CA PHE A 136 6.34 13.00 -9.67
C PHE A 136 7.46 12.17 -9.04
N ALA A 137 8.41 11.68 -9.85
CA ALA A 137 9.41 10.69 -9.44
C ALA A 137 10.21 11.07 -8.18
N LYS A 138 10.69 12.33 -8.09
CA LYS A 138 11.45 12.78 -6.91
C LYS A 138 10.58 12.78 -5.66
N ILE A 139 9.37 13.34 -5.74
CA ILE A 139 8.43 13.43 -4.62
C ILE A 139 8.06 12.02 -4.14
N HIS A 140 7.76 11.13 -5.09
CA HIS A 140 7.45 9.73 -4.79
C HIS A 140 8.62 9.02 -4.07
N ALA A 141 9.84 9.19 -4.58
CA ALA A 141 11.04 8.63 -3.94
C ALA A 141 11.26 9.20 -2.52
N ASP A 142 11.09 10.51 -2.32
CA ASP A 142 11.28 11.15 -1.02
C ASP A 142 10.25 10.63 0.02
N VAL A 143 8.99 10.47 -0.37
CA VAL A 143 7.94 9.93 0.51
C VAL A 143 8.24 8.47 0.89
N ARG A 144 8.66 7.64 -0.07
CA ARG A 144 9.09 6.25 0.19
C ARG A 144 10.30 6.19 1.12
N ASN A 145 11.29 7.06 0.91
CA ASN A 145 12.46 7.17 1.79
C ASN A 145 12.06 7.58 3.21
N GLY A 146 11.09 8.48 3.36
CA GLY A 146 10.53 8.83 4.67
C GLY A 146 9.91 7.63 5.39
N LEU A 147 9.16 6.79 4.67
CA LEU A 147 8.57 5.58 5.25
C LEU A 147 9.64 4.54 5.64
N THR A 148 10.66 4.36 4.80
CA THR A 148 11.84 3.52 5.12
C THR A 148 12.59 4.04 6.35
N ALA A 149 12.82 5.35 6.44
CA ALA A 149 13.50 5.96 7.59
C ALA A 149 12.69 5.78 8.89
N MET A 150 11.36 5.93 8.82
CA MET A 150 10.48 5.66 9.96
C MET A 150 10.61 4.19 10.42
N LYS A 151 10.60 3.24 9.47
CA LYS A 151 10.80 1.80 9.75
C LYS A 151 12.14 1.54 10.43
N THR A 152 13.22 2.10 9.92
CA THR A 152 14.56 1.94 10.50
C THR A 152 14.62 2.50 11.92
N LYS A 153 14.08 3.71 12.11
CA LYS A 153 14.06 4.37 13.43
C LYS A 153 13.27 3.58 14.45
N MET A 154 12.05 3.14 14.12
CA MET A 154 11.22 2.40 15.08
C MET A 154 11.85 1.06 15.48
N LEU A 155 12.55 0.38 14.56
CA LEU A 155 13.29 -0.84 14.88
C LEU A 155 14.45 -0.56 15.84
N ALA A 156 15.25 0.48 15.58
CA ALA A 156 16.34 0.90 16.44
C ALA A 156 15.88 1.34 17.84
N GLU A 157 14.66 1.90 17.93
CA GLU A 157 14.08 2.42 19.17
C GLU A 157 13.04 1.49 19.81
N THR A 158 12.99 0.20 19.41
CA THR A 158 11.93 -0.74 19.82
C THR A 158 11.71 -0.77 21.33
N ASP A 159 12.77 -0.91 22.12
CA ASP A 159 12.65 -1.03 23.59
C ASP A 159 12.14 0.27 24.22
N ARG A 160 12.60 1.42 23.71
CA ARG A 160 12.11 2.73 24.13
C ARG A 160 10.63 2.87 23.82
N ILE A 161 10.20 2.51 22.62
CA ILE A 161 8.80 2.58 22.20
C ILE A 161 7.93 1.70 23.10
N LYS A 162 8.37 0.46 23.40
CA LYS A 162 7.65 -0.44 24.30
C LYS A 162 7.51 0.14 25.70
N ALA A 163 8.58 0.72 26.24
CA ALA A 163 8.57 1.38 27.55
C ALA A 163 7.60 2.59 27.59
N ASP A 164 7.67 3.46 26.57
CA ASP A 164 6.78 4.61 26.43
C ASP A 164 5.31 4.17 26.30
N ARG A 165 5.03 3.08 25.58
CA ARG A 165 3.69 2.49 25.48
C ARG A 165 3.17 2.00 26.82
N THR A 166 3.96 1.22 27.55
CA THR A 166 3.59 0.74 28.89
C THR A 166 3.29 1.90 29.84
N LYS A 167 4.13 2.95 29.84
CA LYS A 167 3.93 4.16 30.65
C LYS A 167 2.60 4.86 30.34
N ASN A 168 2.14 4.79 29.09
CA ASN A 168 0.90 5.41 28.62
C ASN A 168 -0.31 4.45 28.66
N GLY A 169 -0.18 3.27 29.28
CA GLY A 169 -1.26 2.28 29.35
C GLY A 169 -1.63 1.65 28.00
N LEU A 170 -0.71 1.66 27.03
CA LEU A 170 -0.88 1.04 25.73
C LEU A 170 -0.30 -0.38 25.72
N GLU A 171 -1.02 -1.31 25.11
CA GLU A 171 -0.62 -2.72 24.97
C GLU A 171 0.66 -2.89 24.14
N ASN A 172 1.53 -3.81 24.53
CA ASN A 172 2.58 -4.35 23.64
C ASN A 172 2.18 -5.78 23.31
N ARG A 173 2.05 -6.11 22.02
CA ARG A 173 1.53 -7.38 21.50
C ARG A 173 2.63 -8.20 20.85
#